data_AF-A0AAU5BHD0-F1
#
_entry.id   AF-A0AAU5BHD0-F1
#
_cell.length_a   1.000
_cell.length_b   1.000
_cell.length_c   1.000
_cell.angle_alpha   90.00
_cell.angle_beta   90.00
_cell.angle_gamma   90.00
#
_symmetry.space_group_name_H-M   'P 1'
#
loop_
_entity.id
_entity.type
_entity.pdbx_description
1 polymer ?
#
loop_
_entity_poly.entity_id
_entity_poly.type
_entity_poly.pdbx_seq_one_letter_code
_entity_poly.pdbx_strand_id
1 'polypeptide(L)'
;MDGKIVLRFTQTWWDRLDTGLKVSGAYSGTNGAETTDDYRFAWTGTAGVGKTSSCTSSKHPEMRLFAIIQAFDPSIDDKATMKTLINSYTAAVNRSDACE
;
A
#
# COMPACT_ATOMS: atom_id res chain seq x y z
N MET A 1 22.62 -17.08 -5.10
CA MET A 1 21.36 -16.30 -5.25
C MET A 1 21.76 -14.85 -5.22
N ASP A 2 21.57 -14.12 -6.32
CA ASP A 2 22.07 -12.75 -6.47
C ASP A 2 21.19 -11.68 -5.79
N GLY A 3 20.40 -12.08 -4.78
CA GLY A 3 19.84 -11.23 -3.72
C GLY A 3 18.99 -10.01 -4.13
N LYS A 4 18.67 -9.81 -5.41
CA LYS A 4 17.97 -8.60 -5.88
C LYS A 4 16.49 -8.68 -5.49
N ILE A 5 16.06 -7.82 -4.58
CA ILE A 5 14.63 -7.66 -4.25
C ILE A 5 13.95 -7.04 -5.46
N VAL A 6 13.05 -7.79 -6.09
CA VAL A 6 12.27 -7.33 -7.25
C VAL A 6 10.97 -6.68 -6.79
N LEU A 7 10.34 -7.23 -5.75
CA LEU A 7 9.06 -6.78 -5.23
C LEU A 7 9.08 -6.84 -3.69
N ARG A 8 8.54 -5.81 -3.03
CA ARG A 8 8.38 -5.76 -1.58
C ARG A 8 6.94 -5.49 -1.21
N PHE A 9 6.45 -6.21 -0.21
CA PHE A 9 5.17 -5.98 0.44
C PHE A 9 5.44 -5.50 1.87
N THR A 10 4.83 -4.38 2.25
CA THR A 10 4.99 -3.78 3.58
C THR A 10 3.61 -3.50 4.18
N GLN A 11 3.51 -3.60 5.50
CA GLN A 11 2.37 -3.13 6.27
C GLN A 11 2.88 -2.12 7.30
N THR A 12 2.14 -1.03 7.51
CA THR A 12 2.53 -0.01 8.48
C THR A 12 1.33 0.72 9.04
N TRP A 13 1.45 1.11 10.30
CA TRP A 13 0.44 1.91 11.00
C TRP A 13 0.70 3.39 10.75
N TRP A 14 -0.35 4.11 10.33
CA TRP A 14 -0.36 5.57 10.19
C TRP A 14 -1.59 6.13 10.86
N ASP A 15 -1.64 7.45 11.05
CA ASP A 15 -2.82 8.11 11.60
C ASP A 15 -4.08 7.69 10.83
N ARG A 16 -5.16 7.35 11.55
CA ARG A 16 -6.39 6.86 10.93
C ARG A 16 -7.04 7.88 9.99
N LEU A 17 -6.71 9.16 10.09
CA LEU A 17 -7.20 10.23 9.21
C LEU A 17 -6.36 10.35 7.94
N ASP A 18 -5.17 9.77 7.88
CA ASP A 18 -4.33 9.83 6.69
C ASP A 18 -4.95 9.06 5.53
N THR A 19 -4.73 9.56 4.32
CA THR A 19 -5.21 8.95 3.07
C THR A 19 -4.14 8.04 2.48
N GLY A 20 -4.53 7.11 1.61
CA GLY A 20 -3.57 6.30 0.85
C GLY A 20 -2.66 7.17 -0.01
N LEU A 21 -3.20 8.26 -0.57
CA LEU A 21 -2.44 9.26 -1.32
C LEU A 21 -1.42 10.02 -0.45
N LYS A 22 -1.76 10.39 0.79
CA LYS A 22 -0.81 11.05 1.70
C LYS A 22 0.32 10.08 2.07
N VAL A 23 -0.03 8.85 2.45
CA VAL A 23 0.94 7.83 2.86
C VAL A 23 1.84 7.43 1.69
N SER A 24 1.34 7.40 0.45
CA SER A 24 2.15 7.07 -0.72
C SER A 24 3.35 8.02 -0.91
N GLY A 25 3.23 9.29 -0.52
CA GLY A 25 4.34 10.25 -0.56
C GLY A 25 5.56 9.88 0.29
N ALA A 26 5.43 8.94 1.23
CA ALA A 26 6.55 8.42 2.02
C ALA A 26 7.35 7.30 1.33
N TYR A 27 6.91 6.83 0.16
CA TYR A 27 7.48 5.67 -0.54
C TYR A 27 8.03 6.04 -1.92
N SER A 28 9.17 5.45 -2.30
CA SER A 28 9.71 5.63 -3.65
C SER A 28 8.80 5.02 -4.70
N GLY A 29 8.74 5.66 -5.87
CA GLY A 29 7.96 5.19 -7.02
C GLY A 29 6.50 5.64 -7.03
N THR A 30 6.05 6.50 -6.11
CA THR A 30 4.65 6.94 -5.99
C THR A 30 4.39 8.34 -6.56
N ASN A 31 5.42 9.02 -7.09
CA ASN A 31 5.27 10.33 -7.72
C ASN A 31 4.27 10.26 -8.88
N GLY A 32 3.27 11.16 -8.88
CA GLY A 32 2.23 11.18 -9.91
C GLY A 32 1.25 10.00 -9.83
N ALA A 33 1.09 9.39 -8.65
CA ALA A 33 0.14 8.31 -8.45
C ALA A 33 -1.29 8.71 -8.83
N GLU A 34 -1.98 7.80 -9.52
CA GLU A 34 -3.43 7.83 -9.61
C GLU A 34 -4.04 7.46 -8.26
N THR A 35 -5.25 7.95 -7.99
CA THR A 35 -5.95 7.71 -6.74
C THR A 35 -7.42 7.41 -6.98
N THR A 36 -8.04 6.68 -6.05
CA THR A 36 -9.51 6.62 -5.95
C THR A 36 -10.08 7.95 -5.45
N ASP A 37 -11.38 8.20 -5.72
CA ASP A 37 -12.09 9.41 -5.30
C ASP A 37 -12.12 9.59 -3.76
N ASP A 38 -12.12 8.48 -3.03
CA ASP A 38 -12.07 8.46 -1.56
C ASP A 38 -10.63 8.52 -0.99
N TYR A 39 -9.64 8.65 -1.88
CA TYR A 39 -8.21 8.71 -1.59
C TYR A 39 -7.65 7.51 -0.81
N ARG A 40 -8.37 6.39 -0.74
CA ARG A 40 -7.93 5.21 0.02
C ARG A 40 -6.84 4.42 -0.67
N PHE A 41 -6.76 4.50 -1.99
CA PHE A 41 -5.76 3.82 -2.79
C PHE A 41 -5.01 4.81 -3.65
N ALA A 42 -3.70 4.64 -3.75
CA ALA A 42 -2.85 5.37 -4.66
C ALA A 42 -1.87 4.42 -5.35
N TRP A 43 -1.67 4.55 -6.66
CA TRP A 43 -0.75 3.67 -7.41
C TRP A 43 -0.10 4.35 -8.62
N THR A 44 1.10 3.87 -8.94
CA THR A 44 1.81 4.05 -10.21
C THR A 44 1.98 2.66 -10.84
N GLY A 45 2.84 2.50 -11.86
CA GLY A 45 3.20 1.16 -12.33
C GLY A 45 4.28 0.45 -11.50
N THR A 46 4.98 1.18 -10.62
CA THR A 46 6.05 0.61 -9.77
C THR A 46 5.68 0.54 -8.28
N ALA A 47 4.65 1.26 -7.83
CA ALA A 47 4.26 1.24 -6.43
C ALA A 47 2.74 1.36 -6.24
N GLY A 48 2.25 0.82 -5.13
CA GLY A 48 0.86 0.93 -4.70
C GLY A 48 0.75 1.06 -3.20
N VAL A 49 -0.17 1.91 -2.74
CA VAL A 49 -0.55 2.05 -1.33
C VAL A 49 -2.06 1.89 -1.20
N GLY A 50 -2.50 1.14 -0.19
CA GLY A 50 -3.91 0.93 0.11
C GLY A 50 -4.21 1.03 1.60
N LYS A 51 -5.22 1.84 1.93
CA LYS A 51 -5.75 1.99 3.29
C LYS A 51 -6.80 0.91 3.59
N THR A 52 -6.58 0.15 4.66
CA THR A 52 -7.55 -0.86 5.13
C THR A 52 -8.86 -0.22 5.64
N SER A 53 -9.99 -0.91 5.50
CA SER A 53 -11.33 -0.37 5.82
C SER A 53 -11.68 -0.43 7.30
N SER A 54 -11.16 -1.42 8.01
CA SER A 54 -11.54 -1.69 9.41
C SER A 54 -10.39 -2.20 10.28
N CYS A 55 -9.17 -2.31 9.75
CA CYS A 55 -8.03 -2.86 10.46
C CYS A 55 -7.56 -1.90 11.58
N THR A 56 -7.84 -2.24 12.83
CA THR A 56 -7.47 -1.46 14.01
C THR A 56 -6.65 -2.34 14.94
N SER A 57 -5.76 -1.78 15.75
CA SER A 57 -5.05 -2.58 16.76
C SER A 57 -5.20 -1.94 18.12
N SER A 58 -5.36 -2.77 19.16
CA SER A 58 -5.36 -2.31 20.55
C SER A 58 -4.02 -1.63 20.94
N LYS A 59 -2.93 -1.99 20.26
CA LYS A 59 -1.60 -1.37 20.43
C LYS A 59 -1.47 -0.03 19.71
N HIS A 60 -2.31 0.22 18.71
CA HIS A 60 -2.29 1.41 17.86
C HIS A 60 -3.71 1.99 17.65
N PRO A 61 -4.40 2.42 18.72
CA PRO A 61 -5.84 2.70 18.70
C PRO A 61 -6.23 3.88 17.79
N GLU A 62 -5.34 4.84 17.61
CA GLU A 62 -5.55 6.01 16.73
C GLU A 62 -5.02 5.81 15.31
N MET A 63 -4.55 4.61 14.98
CA MET A 63 -3.93 4.32 13.70
C MET A 63 -4.76 3.36 12.85
N ARG A 64 -4.47 3.37 11.55
CA ARG A 64 -4.99 2.44 10.56
C ARG A 64 -3.82 1.73 9.87
N LEU A 65 -3.98 0.44 9.59
CA LEU A 65 -2.97 -0.30 8.84
C LEU A 65 -3.05 0.04 7.34
N PHE A 66 -1.91 0.31 6.73
CA PHE A 66 -1.75 0.51 5.30
C PHE A 66 -0.94 -0.62 4.70
N ALA A 67 -1.34 -1.06 3.52
CA ALA A 67 -0.61 -2.00 2.69
C ALA A 67 0.19 -1.23 1.64
N ILE A 68 1.44 -1.63 1.40
CA ILE A 68 2.33 -1.00 0.42
C ILE A 68 2.99 -2.09 -0.41
N ILE A 69 3.06 -1.84 -1.72
CA ILE A 69 3.80 -2.67 -2.68
C ILE A 69 4.77 -1.76 -3.43
N GLN A 70 6.02 -2.21 -3.56
CA GLN A 70 7.05 -1.53 -4.35
C GLN A 70 7.79 -2.54 -5.22
N ALA A 71 7.79 -2.29 -6.53
CA ALA A 71 8.66 -2.93 -7.48
C ALA A 71 9.96 -2.12 -7.60
N PHE A 72 11.10 -2.78 -7.43
CA PHE A 72 12.43 -2.15 -7.52
C PHE A 72 13.15 -2.49 -8.82
N ASP A 73 12.59 -3.40 -9.62
CA ASP A 73 13.09 -3.62 -10.97
C ASP A 73 12.48 -2.60 -11.93
N PRO A 74 13.28 -1.76 -12.60
CA PRO A 74 12.78 -0.72 -13.49
C PRO A 74 12.08 -1.26 -14.74
N SER A 75 12.21 -2.56 -15.05
CA SER A 75 11.44 -3.20 -16.11
C SER A 75 9.97 -3.48 -15.72
N ILE A 76 9.64 -3.39 -14.43
CA ILE A 76 8.28 -3.56 -13.92
C ILE A 76 7.66 -2.18 -13.73
N ASP A 77 6.97 -1.70 -14.77
CA ASP A 77 6.16 -0.49 -14.74
C ASP A 77 4.80 -0.78 -15.39
N ASP A 78 3.89 -1.38 -14.61
CA ASP A 78 2.54 -1.74 -15.08
C ASP A 78 1.50 -1.24 -14.08
N LYS A 79 0.89 -0.12 -14.45
CA LYS A 79 -0.11 0.57 -13.63
C LYS A 79 -1.38 -0.26 -13.41
N ALA A 80 -1.85 -0.96 -14.44
CA ALA A 80 -3.10 -1.73 -14.36
C ALA A 80 -2.91 -2.96 -13.45
N THR A 81 -1.77 -3.63 -13.59
CA THR A 81 -1.38 -4.74 -12.72
C THR A 81 -1.16 -4.27 -11.29
N MET A 82 -0.42 -3.16 -11.07
CA MET A 82 -0.19 -2.62 -9.72
C MET A 82 -1.49 -2.23 -9.03
N LYS A 83 -2.42 -1.58 -9.74
CA LYS A 83 -3.77 -1.28 -9.22
C LYS A 83 -4.48 -2.54 -8.74
N THR A 84 -4.49 -3.58 -9.55
CA THR A 84 -5.15 -4.85 -9.21
C THR A 84 -4.48 -5.51 -8.00
N LEU A 85 -3.15 -5.48 -7.97
CA LEU A 85 -2.35 -6.10 -6.93
C LEU A 85 -2.51 -5.39 -5.58
N ILE A 86 -2.47 -4.05 -5.54
CA ILE A 86 -2.63 -3.31 -4.27
C ILE A 86 -4.04 -3.45 -3.70
N ASN A 87 -5.08 -3.49 -4.54
CA ASN A 87 -6.45 -3.76 -4.09
C ASN A 87 -6.55 -5.16 -3.47
N SER A 88 -6.01 -6.17 -4.16
CA SER A 88 -6.03 -7.57 -3.70
C SER A 88 -5.25 -7.75 -2.40
N TYR A 89 -4.05 -7.19 -2.31
CA TYR A 89 -3.22 -7.26 -1.12
C TYR A 89 -3.88 -6.56 0.07
N THR A 90 -4.43 -5.36 -0.13
CA THR A 90 -5.16 -4.63 0.94
C THR A 90 -6.39 -5.41 1.41
N ALA A 91 -7.13 -6.05 0.50
CA ALA A 91 -8.25 -6.91 0.87
C ALA A 91 -7.81 -8.16 1.66
N ALA A 92 -6.65 -8.74 1.33
CA ALA A 92 -6.06 -9.83 2.11
C ALA A 92 -5.65 -9.37 3.51
N VAL A 93 -5.00 -8.19 3.64
CA VAL A 93 -4.62 -7.62 4.93
C VAL A 93 -5.84 -7.38 5.83
N ASN A 94 -6.95 -6.85 5.29
CA ASN A 94 -8.19 -6.65 6.04
C ASN A 94 -8.78 -7.94 6.65
N ARG A 95 -8.43 -9.11 6.11
CA ARG A 95 -8.93 -10.42 6.56
C ARG A 95 -7.87 -11.21 7.36
N SER A 96 -6.73 -10.60 7.63
CA SER A 96 -5.62 -11.24 8.32
C SER A 96 -5.55 -10.82 9.79
N ASP A 97 -4.87 -11.64 10.58
CA ASP A 97 -4.61 -11.39 12.01
C ASP A 97 -3.68 -10.19 12.25
N ALA A 98 -3.18 -9.53 11.20
CA ALA A 98 -2.48 -8.25 11.32
C ALA A 98 -3.38 -7.13 11.85
N CYS A 99 -4.71 -7.35 11.86
CA CYS A 99 -5.73 -6.42 12.31
C CYS A 99 -6.13 -6.57 13.79
N GLU A 100 -5.24 -7.11 14.64
CA GLU A 100 -5.47 -7.29 16.09
C GLU A 100 -4.56 -6.40 16.98
#